data_AF-A0A6P8X969-F1
#
_entry.id   AF-A0A6P8X969-F1
#
_cell.length_a   1.000
_cell.length_b   1.000
_cell.length_c   1.000
_cell.angle_alpha   90.00
_cell.angle_beta   90.00
_cell.angle_gamma   90.00
#
_symmetry.space_group_name_H-M   'P 1'
#
loop_
_entity.id
_entity.type
_entity.pdbx_description
1 polymer ?
#
loop_
_entity_poly.entity_id
_entity_poly.type
_entity_poly.pdbx_seq_one_letter_code
_entity_poly.pdbx_strand_id
1 'polypeptide(L)'
;MFATLKNKIKEETGDDVSTSTSQPHQRHLNNNTNNNNNNYRLRSRRISINSNFADDVGGGIYNEQSEQLCQLRGQCNELTSRVSSLSQSLQQLQEEKTRVDKTNEILLESVRVAQTQKDIYCEEQEKIQNLQQVEIDKLKNLMGFREQEAVDHMSSIRQYQQQIENLNQEMDRLRTIEPIAEDLRDELEQLRHATQHEKNQLTTTLAAVQEENRNLKMRMQIVEQSRLETLAKLSGDQQVQALVHEHKLLEQHLEETHLQLSDIKSSWSGQNFALEKQVSRLSQQVAEETTEKRKALKARDDAIESRKQVAFELEKANIEIKQRNEKIKLLEDEVDELTVALKECREENEQQILFERNKSETLTAENKDLKMRIATADERFSEYVKNAEQIAQKLRTQITEKQDQLNESQTHLEIEREEKLTALLRNAEISQSEELLKKELRLEQNESNDLHDKNKQLENDVKEARVALQALNEAAQQNEQDLAKYEQSQREIIEKNKTIKTLSQRLGDLKKTLQKEFRSSQSATIDVDTDQVIPALRISHAPIESFQSDNKPNCIIMDEVNFKYLKHVIIKFLTSREVEARHLVRAVSTLLQLSQEEEKLLHDTLDYKMSWFGVKPS
;
A
#
# COMPACT_ATOMS: atom_id res chain seq x y z
N MET A 1 10.69 3.72 -62.68
CA MET A 1 11.14 3.63 -61.27
C MET A 1 10.00 3.38 -60.27
N PHE A 2 8.71 3.53 -60.60
CA PHE A 2 7.62 3.26 -59.64
C PHE A 2 7.30 1.78 -59.38
N ALA A 3 7.60 0.86 -60.30
CA ALA A 3 7.33 -0.57 -60.10
C ALA A 3 8.17 -1.18 -58.95
N THR A 4 9.39 -0.69 -58.73
CA THR A 4 10.35 -1.28 -57.78
C THR A 4 9.98 -1.01 -56.32
N LEU A 5 9.25 0.06 -56.03
CA LEU A 5 8.84 0.40 -54.65
C LEU A 5 7.76 -0.55 -54.13
N LYS A 6 6.84 -1.01 -54.99
CA LYS A 6 5.66 -1.79 -54.59
C LYS A 6 5.99 -3.21 -54.12
N ASN A 7 7.16 -3.74 -54.47
CA ASN A 7 7.63 -5.02 -53.93
C ASN A 7 8.26 -4.86 -52.53
N LYS A 8 8.89 -3.73 -52.22
CA LYS A 8 9.65 -3.57 -50.97
C LYS A 8 8.77 -3.40 -49.72
N ILE A 9 7.55 -2.89 -49.88
CA ILE A 9 6.55 -2.79 -48.80
C ILE A 9 5.94 -4.17 -48.45
N LYS A 10 6.19 -5.21 -49.26
CA LYS A 10 5.60 -6.55 -49.09
C LYS A 10 6.53 -7.56 -48.40
N GLU A 11 7.62 -7.10 -47.80
CA GLU A 11 8.69 -7.95 -47.23
C GLU A 11 9.02 -7.61 -45.76
N GLU A 12 8.50 -6.49 -45.22
CA GLU A 12 8.76 -6.00 -43.85
C GLU A 12 7.55 -6.11 -42.88
N THR A 13 6.48 -6.82 -43.27
CA THR A 13 5.34 -7.16 -42.39
C THR A 13 5.09 -8.66 -42.32
N GLY A 14 5.96 -9.35 -41.58
CA GLY A 14 5.62 -10.63 -40.97
C GLY A 14 4.95 -10.40 -39.62
N ASP A 15 3.76 -10.96 -39.42
CA ASP A 15 3.59 -12.06 -38.46
C ASP A 15 2.19 -12.69 -38.56
N ASP A 16 2.10 -13.94 -38.10
CA ASP A 16 0.92 -14.80 -38.24
C ASP A 16 -0.26 -14.42 -37.33
N VAL A 17 -1.45 -14.24 -37.93
CA VAL A 17 -2.74 -14.48 -37.25
C VAL A 17 -3.65 -15.31 -38.15
N SER A 18 -3.54 -16.64 -38.04
CA SER A 18 -4.38 -17.59 -38.77
C SER A 18 -5.74 -17.81 -38.08
N THR A 19 -6.80 -17.18 -38.58
CA THR A 19 -8.19 -17.39 -38.11
C THR A 19 -9.06 -18.03 -39.19
N SER A 20 -9.10 -19.37 -39.23
CA SER A 20 -10.05 -20.11 -40.09
C SER A 20 -10.62 -21.34 -39.39
N THR A 21 -11.92 -21.34 -39.14
CA THR A 21 -12.68 -22.47 -38.59
C THR A 21 -13.04 -23.48 -39.69
N SER A 22 -12.61 -24.74 -39.59
CA SER A 22 -13.36 -25.90 -40.14
C SER A 22 -12.85 -27.25 -39.64
N GLN A 23 -13.80 -28.13 -39.30
CA GLN A 23 -13.64 -29.60 -39.29
C GLN A 23 -14.00 -30.15 -40.71
N PRO A 24 -13.80 -31.45 -41.07
CA PRO A 24 -13.64 -32.62 -40.19
C PRO A 24 -12.66 -33.76 -40.64
N HIS A 25 -12.65 -34.82 -39.81
CA HIS A 25 -12.43 -36.25 -40.11
C HIS A 25 -11.01 -36.90 -40.13
N GLN A 26 -10.90 -37.97 -39.30
CA GLN A 26 -10.29 -39.30 -39.55
C GLN A 26 -8.84 -39.38 -40.09
N ARG A 27 -7.87 -40.07 -39.46
CA ARG A 27 -7.89 -41.36 -38.72
C ARG A 27 -6.57 -41.57 -37.91
N HIS A 28 -6.54 -42.63 -37.07
CA HIS A 28 -5.39 -43.41 -36.52
C HIS A 28 -3.93 -42.88 -36.69
N LEU A 29 -3.05 -42.96 -35.68
CA LEU A 29 -2.62 -44.24 -35.06
C LEU A 29 -1.88 -44.06 -33.69
N ASN A 30 -1.82 -45.16 -32.93
CA ASN A 30 -1.13 -45.47 -31.66
C ASN A 30 0.11 -44.65 -31.23
N ASN A 31 0.13 -44.19 -29.96
CA ASN A 31 0.85 -44.86 -28.84
C ASN A 31 0.63 -44.07 -27.53
N ASN A 32 0.07 -44.63 -26.46
CA ASN A 32 0.66 -45.59 -25.50
C ASN A 32 1.63 -44.95 -24.48
N THR A 33 1.14 -44.68 -23.26
CA THR A 33 1.74 -45.11 -21.97
C THR A 33 0.71 -44.90 -20.85
N ASN A 34 0.63 -45.84 -19.89
CA ASN A 34 -0.30 -45.79 -18.76
C ASN A 34 0.17 -44.85 -17.64
N ASN A 35 -0.79 -44.35 -16.84
CA ASN A 35 -0.65 -44.42 -15.38
C ASN A 35 -2.02 -44.31 -14.67
N ASN A 36 -2.55 -45.46 -14.23
CA ASN A 36 -3.65 -45.53 -13.27
C ASN A 36 -3.10 -45.42 -11.85
N ASN A 37 -3.68 -44.57 -11.00
CA ASN A 37 -3.30 -44.49 -9.59
C ASN A 37 -4.55 -44.66 -8.69
N ASN A 38 -4.88 -45.92 -8.37
CA ASN A 38 -6.00 -46.26 -7.50
C ASN A 38 -5.59 -46.21 -6.02
N ASN A 39 -6.29 -45.41 -5.22
CA ASN A 39 -6.08 -45.33 -3.77
C ASN A 39 -6.62 -46.57 -3.05
N TYR A 40 -5.73 -47.35 -2.41
CA TYR A 40 -6.11 -48.34 -1.39
C TYR A 40 -5.40 -48.05 -0.06
N ARG A 41 -6.16 -47.56 0.93
CA ARG A 41 -5.69 -47.42 2.31
C ARG A 41 -5.72 -48.78 3.02
N LEU A 42 -4.56 -49.36 3.32
CA LEU A 42 -4.45 -50.51 4.22
C LEU A 42 -4.30 -50.05 5.68
N ARG A 43 -5.04 -50.72 6.57
CA ARG A 43 -5.26 -50.30 7.97
C ARG A 43 -4.44 -51.19 8.91
N SER A 44 -3.26 -50.73 9.32
CA SER A 44 -2.40 -51.50 10.22
C SER A 44 -3.07 -51.75 11.57
N ARG A 45 -3.17 -53.02 11.98
CA ARG A 45 -3.64 -53.46 13.30
C ARG A 45 -2.52 -54.25 13.96
N ARG A 46 -1.96 -53.73 15.06
CA ARG A 46 -0.98 -54.47 15.87
C ARG A 46 -1.63 -55.68 16.51
N ILE A 47 -0.92 -56.80 16.56
CA ILE A 47 -1.10 -57.86 17.55
C ILE A 47 0.30 -58.19 18.07
N SER A 48 0.50 -58.05 19.37
CA SER A 48 1.71 -58.48 20.08
C SER A 48 1.45 -59.84 20.74
N ILE A 49 2.30 -60.82 20.49
CA ILE A 49 2.37 -62.04 21.29
C ILE A 49 3.77 -62.09 21.90
N ASN A 50 3.82 -61.98 23.23
CA ASN A 50 5.04 -62.06 24.01
C ASN A 50 4.84 -63.16 25.06
N SER A 51 5.47 -64.31 24.86
CA SER A 51 5.23 -65.52 25.63
C SER A 51 6.54 -66.17 26.08
N ASN A 52 7.03 -65.75 27.25
CA ASN A 52 8.01 -66.49 28.04
C ASN A 52 7.29 -67.02 29.29
N PHE A 53 7.41 -68.31 29.58
CA PHE A 53 6.99 -68.89 30.86
C PHE A 53 7.99 -69.99 31.28
N ALA A 54 8.09 -70.19 32.58
CA ALA A 54 9.15 -70.86 33.33
C ALA A 54 9.66 -72.23 32.84
N ASP A 55 10.99 -72.36 32.87
CA ASP A 55 11.81 -73.32 33.65
C ASP A 55 11.44 -74.81 33.82
N ASP A 56 12.50 -75.61 33.59
CA ASP A 56 13.06 -76.68 34.45
C ASP A 56 12.97 -78.16 34.00
N VAL A 57 14.03 -78.90 34.37
CA VAL A 57 14.32 -80.36 34.30
C VAL A 57 14.06 -81.08 32.97
N GLY A 58 15.10 -81.69 32.34
CA GLY A 58 14.85 -82.54 31.16
C GLY A 58 15.97 -83.41 30.56
N GLY A 59 17.26 -83.10 30.75
CA GLY A 59 18.36 -84.05 30.48
C GLY A 59 18.52 -84.63 29.05
N GLY A 60 19.08 -83.85 28.11
CA GLY A 60 19.74 -84.38 26.90
C GLY A 60 19.07 -84.09 25.55
N ILE A 61 19.85 -84.22 24.47
CA ILE A 61 19.43 -84.09 23.05
C ILE A 61 18.86 -82.70 22.63
N TYR A 62 19.48 -81.60 23.07
CA TYR A 62 19.04 -80.23 22.71
C TYR A 62 20.13 -79.25 22.20
N ASN A 63 21.35 -79.71 21.92
CA ASN A 63 22.45 -78.80 21.55
C ASN A 63 22.24 -78.12 20.18
N GLU A 64 21.99 -78.90 19.13
CA GLU A 64 21.86 -78.39 17.75
C GLU A 64 20.65 -77.43 17.58
N GLN A 65 19.51 -77.73 18.21
CA GLN A 65 18.33 -76.86 18.15
C GLN A 65 18.55 -75.54 18.89
N SER A 66 19.30 -75.55 20.00
CA SER A 66 19.67 -74.34 20.74
C SER A 66 20.65 -73.47 19.94
N GLU A 67 21.64 -74.07 19.28
CA GLU A 67 22.54 -73.37 18.38
C GLU A 67 21.82 -72.78 17.16
N GLN A 68 20.90 -73.53 16.54
CA GLN A 68 20.07 -73.02 15.45
C GLN A 68 19.18 -71.85 15.88
N LEU A 69 18.57 -71.91 17.08
CA LEU A 69 17.80 -70.79 17.65
C LEU A 69 18.69 -69.58 17.98
N CYS A 70 19.94 -69.79 18.41
CA CYS A 70 20.90 -68.71 18.61
C CYS A 70 21.34 -68.07 17.29
N GLN A 71 21.60 -68.86 16.25
CA GLN A 71 21.93 -68.36 14.91
C GLN A 71 20.77 -67.57 14.30
N LEU A 72 19.54 -68.10 14.38
CA LEU A 72 18.33 -67.40 13.93
C LEU A 72 18.10 -66.10 14.73
N ARG A 73 18.29 -66.10 16.05
CA ARG A 73 18.19 -64.88 16.87
C ARG A 73 19.30 -63.88 16.51
N GLY A 74 20.50 -64.33 16.19
CA GLY A 74 21.59 -63.51 15.66
C GLY A 74 21.25 -62.86 14.32
N GLN A 75 20.74 -63.63 13.36
CA GLN A 75 20.27 -63.14 12.07
C GLN A 75 19.10 -62.16 12.21
N CYS A 76 18.14 -62.43 13.10
CA CYS A 76 17.05 -61.50 13.41
C CYS A 76 17.57 -60.19 14.02
N ASN A 77 18.58 -60.23 14.90
CA ASN A 77 19.21 -59.04 15.46
C ASN A 77 19.98 -58.25 14.40
N GLU A 78 20.70 -58.93 13.49
CA GLU A 78 21.43 -58.29 12.40
C GLU A 78 20.46 -57.65 11.38
N LEU A 79 19.39 -58.36 11.01
CA LEU A 79 18.31 -57.81 10.18
C LEU A 79 17.62 -56.63 10.85
N THR A 80 17.36 -56.70 12.16
CA THR A 80 16.82 -55.56 12.94
C THR A 80 17.77 -54.37 12.88
N SER A 81 19.07 -54.58 13.08
CA SER A 81 20.08 -53.53 12.99
C SER A 81 20.13 -52.90 11.59
N ARG A 82 20.05 -53.71 10.52
CA ARG A 82 19.98 -53.22 9.13
C ARG A 82 18.69 -52.45 8.85
N VAL A 83 17.55 -52.89 9.39
CA VAL A 83 16.27 -52.17 9.29
C VAL A 83 16.33 -50.84 10.05
N SER A 84 16.96 -50.79 11.23
CA SER A 84 17.21 -49.56 11.97
C SER A 84 18.12 -48.60 11.19
N SER A 85 19.25 -49.05 10.66
CA SER A 85 20.16 -48.19 9.88
C SER A 85 19.52 -47.69 8.58
N LEU A 86 18.75 -48.53 7.89
CA LEU A 86 17.98 -48.13 6.70
C LEU A 86 16.89 -47.12 7.05
N SER A 87 16.18 -47.29 8.17
CA SER A 87 15.17 -46.34 8.64
C SER A 87 15.79 -44.99 9.00
N GLN A 88 16.97 -44.99 9.64
CA GLN A 88 17.70 -43.80 10.03
C GLN A 88 18.29 -43.05 8.81
N SER A 89 18.80 -43.79 7.82
CA SER A 89 19.24 -43.22 6.53
C SER A 89 18.07 -42.66 5.71
N LEU A 90 16.91 -43.33 5.71
CA LEU A 90 15.69 -42.84 5.07
C LEU A 90 15.16 -41.57 5.74
N GLN A 91 15.21 -41.49 7.08
CA GLN A 91 14.91 -40.26 7.82
C GLN A 91 15.87 -39.12 7.44
N GLN A 92 17.19 -39.38 7.39
CA GLN A 92 18.18 -38.38 6.98
C GLN A 92 17.94 -37.87 5.55
N LEU A 93 17.67 -38.77 4.59
CA LEU A 93 17.29 -38.41 3.22
C LEU A 93 15.99 -37.59 3.16
N GLN A 94 15.03 -37.86 4.04
CA GLN A 94 13.78 -37.12 4.09
C GLN A 94 13.96 -35.73 4.74
N GLU A 95 14.80 -35.61 5.77
CA GLU A 95 15.20 -34.33 6.35
C GLU A 95 15.99 -33.48 5.34
N GLU A 96 16.98 -34.09 4.65
CA GLU A 96 17.75 -33.45 3.57
C GLU A 96 16.84 -32.99 2.43
N LYS A 97 15.89 -33.83 1.99
CA LYS A 97 14.89 -33.43 0.99
C LYS A 97 14.12 -32.18 1.45
N THR A 98 13.59 -32.16 2.68
CA THR A 98 12.85 -30.97 3.17
C THR A 98 13.73 -29.73 3.33
N ARG A 99 15.06 -29.89 3.50
CA ARG A 99 16.01 -28.78 3.47
C ARG A 99 16.21 -28.26 2.05
N VAL A 100 16.38 -29.15 1.07
CA VAL A 100 16.52 -28.81 -0.36
C VAL A 100 15.26 -28.13 -0.89
N ASP A 101 14.07 -28.68 -0.58
CA ASP A 101 12.77 -28.11 -0.95
C ASP A 101 12.66 -26.66 -0.45
N LYS A 102 12.97 -26.40 0.84
CA LYS A 102 12.97 -25.04 1.43
C LYS A 102 14.00 -24.11 0.81
N THR A 103 15.20 -24.58 0.48
CA THR A 103 16.19 -23.74 -0.22
C THR A 103 15.75 -23.40 -1.64
N ASN A 104 15.03 -24.29 -2.32
CA ASN A 104 14.44 -23.99 -3.62
C ASN A 104 13.30 -22.97 -3.52
N GLU A 105 12.43 -23.03 -2.50
CA GLU A 105 11.43 -21.98 -2.24
C GLU A 105 12.08 -20.60 -2.03
N ILE A 106 13.12 -20.53 -1.19
CA ILE A 106 13.86 -19.28 -0.93
C ILE A 106 14.55 -18.74 -2.20
N LEU A 107 15.13 -19.61 -3.02
CA LEU A 107 15.74 -19.22 -4.30
C LEU A 107 14.69 -18.74 -5.32
N LEU A 108 13.54 -19.40 -5.41
CA LEU A 108 12.43 -18.99 -6.27
C LEU A 108 11.86 -17.63 -5.85
N GLU A 109 11.74 -17.37 -4.55
CA GLU A 109 11.33 -16.06 -4.04
C GLU A 109 12.40 -14.99 -4.32
N SER A 110 13.68 -15.30 -4.11
CA SER A 110 14.78 -14.38 -4.41
C SER A 110 14.86 -14.02 -5.91
N VAL A 111 14.57 -14.97 -6.81
CA VAL A 111 14.48 -14.73 -8.25
C VAL A 111 13.26 -13.87 -8.59
N ARG A 112 12.11 -14.09 -7.94
CA ARG A 112 10.92 -13.26 -8.13
C ARG A 112 11.16 -11.82 -7.70
N VAL A 113 11.74 -11.60 -6.52
CA VAL A 113 12.09 -10.26 -6.01
C VAL A 113 13.09 -9.56 -6.93
N ALA A 114 14.13 -10.26 -7.40
CA ALA A 114 15.10 -9.69 -8.33
C ALA A 114 14.48 -9.30 -9.68
N GLN A 115 13.52 -10.09 -10.18
CA GLN A 115 12.77 -9.76 -11.39
C GLN A 115 11.87 -8.54 -11.18
N THR A 116 11.12 -8.45 -10.07
CA THR A 116 10.31 -7.26 -9.75
C THR A 116 11.17 -6.00 -9.57
N GLN A 117 12.36 -6.10 -8.96
CA GLN A 117 13.30 -4.97 -8.87
C GLN A 117 13.80 -4.52 -10.24
N LYS A 118 14.10 -5.45 -11.15
CA LYS A 118 14.47 -5.14 -12.54
C LYS A 118 13.34 -4.44 -13.29
N ASP A 119 12.10 -4.90 -13.12
CA ASP A 119 10.94 -4.32 -13.81
C ASP A 119 10.64 -2.90 -13.32
N ILE A 120 10.73 -2.66 -12.00
CA ILE A 120 10.67 -1.31 -11.41
C ILE A 120 11.78 -0.41 -11.97
N TYR A 121 13.01 -0.90 -12.07
CA TYR A 121 14.14 -0.13 -12.61
C TYR A 121 13.92 0.25 -14.09
N CYS A 122 13.36 -0.66 -14.90
CA CYS A 122 12.96 -0.37 -16.28
C CYS A 122 11.88 0.72 -16.34
N GLU A 123 10.84 0.65 -15.51
CA GLU A 123 9.81 1.69 -15.43
C GLU A 123 10.39 3.05 -15.00
N GLU A 124 11.29 3.09 -14.02
CA GLU A 124 11.94 4.33 -13.57
C GLU A 124 12.83 4.93 -14.67
N GLN A 125 13.57 4.09 -15.39
CA GLN A 125 14.38 4.52 -16.53
C GLN A 125 13.50 5.09 -17.67
N GLU A 126 12.35 4.49 -17.96
CA GLU A 126 11.38 5.01 -18.94
C GLU A 126 10.77 6.34 -18.48
N LYS A 127 10.37 6.46 -17.20
CA LYS A 127 9.86 7.71 -16.62
C LYS A 127 10.89 8.83 -16.70
N ILE A 128 12.16 8.55 -16.42
CA ILE A 128 13.27 9.50 -16.56
C ILE A 128 13.46 9.91 -18.03
N GLN A 129 13.45 8.97 -18.97
CA GLN A 129 13.60 9.24 -20.39
C GLN A 129 12.45 10.10 -20.95
N ASN A 130 11.21 9.81 -20.55
CA ASN A 130 10.04 10.60 -20.93
C ASN A 130 10.09 12.03 -20.36
N LEU A 131 10.52 12.21 -19.10
CA LEU A 131 10.73 13.54 -18.52
C LEU A 131 11.84 14.32 -19.22
N GLN A 132 12.95 13.66 -19.57
CA GLN A 132 14.04 14.27 -20.34
C GLN A 132 13.58 14.69 -21.74
N GLN A 133 12.81 13.85 -22.44
CA GLN A 133 12.25 14.17 -23.76
C GLN A 133 11.33 15.41 -23.71
N VAL A 134 10.42 15.45 -22.73
CA VAL A 134 9.52 16.61 -22.52
C VAL A 134 10.31 17.89 -22.23
N GLU A 135 11.39 17.83 -21.44
CA GLU A 135 12.22 19.03 -21.17
C GLU A 135 13.06 19.44 -22.39
N ILE A 136 13.58 18.48 -23.16
CA ILE A 136 14.27 18.73 -24.44
C ILE A 136 13.33 19.44 -25.41
N ASP A 137 12.07 19.04 -25.51
CA ASP A 137 11.12 19.64 -26.45
C ASP A 137 10.65 21.05 -25.98
N LYS A 138 10.55 21.30 -24.67
CA LYS A 138 10.42 22.68 -24.15
C LYS A 138 11.62 23.54 -24.54
N LEU A 139 12.84 23.02 -24.39
CA LEU A 139 14.07 23.75 -24.74
C LEU A 139 14.16 24.04 -26.25
N LYS A 140 13.78 23.09 -27.12
CA LYS A 140 13.64 23.33 -28.56
C LYS A 140 12.66 24.46 -28.85
N ASN A 141 11.47 24.44 -28.24
CA ASN A 141 10.46 25.48 -28.44
C ASN A 141 10.94 26.86 -27.96
N LEU A 142 11.65 26.91 -26.83
CA LEU A 142 12.23 28.14 -26.31
C LEU A 142 13.37 28.69 -27.19
N MET A 143 14.20 27.81 -27.77
CA MET A 143 15.23 28.20 -28.73
C MET A 143 14.61 28.67 -30.05
N GLY A 144 13.61 27.96 -30.59
CA GLY A 144 12.92 28.37 -31.81
C GLY A 144 12.23 29.73 -31.68
N PHE A 145 11.62 30.03 -30.52
CA PHE A 145 11.10 31.36 -30.23
C PHE A 145 12.21 32.42 -30.21
N ARG A 146 13.36 32.13 -29.56
CA ARG A 146 14.54 33.02 -29.54
C ARG A 146 15.18 33.25 -30.91
N GLU A 147 15.20 32.23 -31.76
CA GLU A 147 15.67 32.33 -33.14
C GLU A 147 14.72 33.20 -33.97
N GLN A 148 13.40 33.04 -33.80
CA GLN A 148 12.40 33.90 -34.44
C GLN A 148 12.50 35.35 -33.97
N GLU A 149 12.60 35.62 -32.66
CA GLU A 149 12.85 36.96 -32.10
C GLU A 149 14.10 37.61 -32.73
N ALA A 150 15.18 36.84 -32.90
CA ALA A 150 16.42 37.32 -33.51
C ALA A 150 16.29 37.59 -35.02
N VAL A 151 15.54 36.76 -35.75
CA VAL A 151 15.22 36.97 -37.18
C VAL A 151 14.37 38.22 -37.37
N ASP A 152 13.36 38.43 -36.53
CA ASP A 152 12.47 39.58 -36.61
C ASP A 152 13.18 40.88 -36.24
N HIS A 153 14.03 40.87 -35.20
CA HIS A 153 14.94 41.98 -34.89
C HIS A 153 15.90 42.28 -36.06
N MET A 154 16.51 41.25 -36.67
CA MET A 154 17.39 41.42 -37.82
C MET A 154 16.64 41.98 -39.05
N SER A 155 15.38 41.59 -39.26
CA SER A 155 14.54 42.16 -40.32
C SER A 155 14.26 43.65 -40.09
N SER A 156 13.95 44.03 -38.85
CA SER A 156 13.71 45.42 -38.44
C SER A 156 14.98 46.28 -38.61
N ILE A 157 16.14 45.75 -38.21
CA ILE A 157 17.44 46.41 -38.40
C ILE A 157 17.72 46.67 -39.88
N ARG A 158 17.45 45.71 -40.77
CA ARG A 158 17.61 45.90 -42.23
C ARG A 158 16.66 46.98 -42.78
N GLN A 159 15.42 47.04 -42.30
CA GLN A 159 14.47 48.09 -42.70
C GLN A 159 14.95 49.48 -42.27
N TYR A 160 15.46 49.62 -41.03
CA TYR A 160 16.04 50.89 -40.57
C TYR A 160 17.33 51.25 -41.32
N GLN A 161 18.19 50.28 -41.64
CA GLN A 161 19.37 50.51 -42.48
C GLN A 161 18.98 51.03 -43.87
N GLN A 162 17.97 50.43 -44.51
CA GLN A 162 17.48 50.89 -45.82
C GLN A 162 16.82 52.28 -45.74
N GLN A 163 16.12 52.62 -44.65
CA GLN A 163 15.62 53.98 -44.43
C GLN A 163 16.76 54.99 -44.24
N ILE A 164 17.81 54.65 -43.49
CA ILE A 164 19.01 55.49 -43.32
C ILE A 164 19.71 55.71 -44.67
N GLU A 165 19.84 54.67 -45.49
CA GLU A 165 20.48 54.78 -46.80
C GLU A 165 19.66 55.62 -47.79
N ASN A 166 18.33 55.49 -47.81
CA ASN A 166 17.44 56.37 -48.57
C ASN A 166 17.54 57.84 -48.11
N LEU A 167 17.61 58.09 -46.79
CA LEU A 167 17.77 59.43 -46.24
C LEU A 167 19.14 60.04 -46.56
N ASN A 168 20.20 59.22 -46.55
CA ASN A 168 21.54 59.67 -46.99
C ASN A 168 21.54 60.05 -48.48
N GLN A 169 20.88 59.28 -49.34
CA GLN A 169 20.77 59.60 -50.77
C GLN A 169 20.03 60.92 -51.02
N GLU A 170 18.92 61.20 -50.32
CA GLU A 170 18.26 62.51 -50.42
C GLU A 170 19.07 63.64 -49.76
N MET A 171 19.82 63.38 -48.68
CA MET A 171 20.73 64.38 -48.08
C MET A 171 21.86 64.76 -49.05
N ASP A 172 22.49 63.80 -49.72
CA ASP A 172 23.54 64.07 -50.71
C ASP A 172 22.98 64.71 -51.98
N ARG A 173 21.77 64.34 -52.40
CA ARG A 173 21.03 65.05 -53.46
C ARG A 173 20.78 66.51 -53.09
N LEU A 174 20.30 66.80 -51.89
CA LEU A 174 20.08 68.18 -51.41
C LEU A 174 21.39 68.98 -51.36
N ARG A 175 22.49 68.37 -50.89
CA ARG A 175 23.84 68.97 -50.92
C ARG A 175 24.32 69.36 -52.32
N THR A 176 23.91 68.64 -53.38
CA THR A 176 24.24 69.05 -54.76
C THR A 176 23.41 70.23 -55.27
N ILE A 177 22.25 70.49 -54.67
CA ILE A 177 21.34 71.60 -55.04
C ILE A 177 21.67 72.86 -54.24
N GLU A 178 22.17 72.72 -53.01
CA GLU A 178 22.56 73.81 -52.12
C GLU A 178 23.49 74.87 -52.77
N PRO A 179 24.66 74.53 -53.37
CA PRO A 179 25.51 75.53 -54.03
C PRO A 179 24.84 76.17 -55.25
N ILE A 180 24.07 75.42 -56.04
CA ILE A 180 23.32 75.95 -57.19
C ILE A 180 22.28 76.99 -56.72
N ALA A 181 21.69 76.78 -55.53
CA ALA A 181 20.77 77.72 -54.92
C ALA A 181 21.46 78.94 -54.28
N GLU A 182 22.78 78.89 -54.04
CA GLU A 182 23.59 80.04 -53.65
C GLU A 182 24.06 80.83 -54.88
N ASP A 183 24.62 80.16 -55.90
CA ASP A 183 24.98 80.75 -57.19
C ASP A 183 23.81 81.57 -57.79
N LEU A 184 22.60 80.98 -57.82
CA LEU A 184 21.39 81.65 -58.32
C LEU A 184 20.90 82.82 -57.44
N ARG A 185 21.31 82.91 -56.16
CA ARG A 185 21.03 84.10 -55.33
C ARG A 185 22.00 85.21 -55.66
N ASP A 186 23.27 84.88 -55.80
CA ASP A 186 24.33 85.83 -56.12
C ASP A 186 24.15 86.43 -57.52
N GLU A 187 23.77 85.63 -58.52
CA GLU A 187 23.37 86.13 -59.85
C GLU A 187 22.17 87.10 -59.77
N LEU A 188 21.16 86.78 -58.94
CA LEU A 188 19.96 87.61 -58.77
C LEU A 188 20.29 88.94 -58.07
N GLU A 189 21.15 88.93 -57.06
CA GLU A 189 21.66 90.14 -56.39
C GLU A 189 22.49 91.00 -57.37
N GLN A 190 23.38 90.39 -58.15
CA GLN A 190 24.14 91.06 -59.22
C GLN A 190 23.22 91.71 -60.26
N LEU A 191 22.18 91.00 -60.74
CA LEU A 191 21.20 91.53 -61.70
C LEU A 191 20.38 92.68 -61.12
N ARG A 192 20.02 92.64 -59.82
CA ARG A 192 19.38 93.77 -59.13
C ARG A 192 20.30 94.99 -59.09
N HIS A 193 21.56 94.81 -58.71
CA HIS A 193 22.54 95.90 -58.65
C HIS A 193 22.80 96.50 -60.03
N ALA A 194 22.98 95.67 -61.07
CA ALA A 194 23.16 96.12 -62.46
C ALA A 194 21.95 96.92 -62.95
N THR A 195 20.74 96.38 -62.78
CA THR A 195 19.49 97.03 -63.19
C THR A 195 19.27 98.37 -62.47
N GLN A 196 19.56 98.44 -61.17
CA GLN A 196 19.44 99.69 -60.41
C GLN A 196 20.54 100.71 -60.76
N HIS A 197 21.72 100.24 -61.17
CA HIS A 197 22.79 101.11 -61.67
C HIS A 197 22.43 101.70 -63.05
N GLU A 198 22.00 100.87 -64.00
CA GLU A 198 21.56 101.30 -65.33
C GLU A 198 20.37 102.27 -65.26
N LYS A 199 19.37 101.97 -64.42
CA LYS A 199 18.25 102.88 -64.12
C LYS A 199 18.72 104.25 -63.61
N ASN A 200 19.72 104.30 -62.73
CA ASN A 200 20.30 105.55 -62.24
C ASN A 200 21.04 106.31 -63.35
N GLN A 201 21.82 105.61 -64.19
CA GLN A 201 22.47 106.21 -65.36
C GLN A 201 21.44 106.82 -66.32
N LEU A 202 20.44 106.04 -66.76
CA LEU A 202 19.40 106.48 -67.69
C LEU A 202 18.63 107.70 -67.15
N THR A 203 18.32 107.73 -65.86
CA THR A 203 17.68 108.88 -65.20
C THR A 203 18.55 110.15 -65.30
N THR A 204 19.86 109.99 -65.11
CA THR A 204 20.83 111.11 -65.19
C THR A 204 21.00 111.62 -66.63
N THR A 205 21.17 110.71 -67.59
CA THR A 205 21.34 111.03 -69.01
C THR A 205 20.10 111.71 -69.58
N LEU A 206 18.89 111.24 -69.20
CA LEU A 206 17.63 111.86 -69.60
C LEU A 206 17.52 113.32 -69.13
N ALA A 207 17.94 113.62 -67.90
CA ALA A 207 17.94 114.98 -67.37
C ALA A 207 18.90 115.92 -68.14
N ALA A 208 20.08 115.42 -68.54
CA ALA A 208 21.03 116.18 -69.33
C ALA A 208 20.49 116.53 -70.74
N VAL A 209 19.94 115.53 -71.45
CA VAL A 209 19.39 115.72 -72.81
C VAL A 209 18.17 116.65 -72.82
N GLN A 210 17.36 116.66 -71.75
CA GLN A 210 16.26 117.61 -71.61
C GLN A 210 16.73 119.07 -71.50
N GLU A 211 17.89 119.32 -70.87
CA GLU A 211 18.45 120.67 -70.74
C GLU A 211 19.12 121.14 -72.04
N GLU A 212 19.83 120.27 -72.75
CA GLU A 212 20.42 120.60 -74.06
C GLU A 212 19.34 121.03 -75.08
N ASN A 213 18.20 120.34 -75.11
CA ASN A 213 17.07 120.69 -75.98
C ASN A 213 16.48 122.08 -75.71
N ARG A 214 16.48 122.55 -74.44
CA ARG A 214 16.05 123.92 -74.10
C ARG A 214 17.00 124.95 -74.72
N ASN A 215 18.31 124.71 -74.62
CA ASN A 215 19.36 125.59 -75.13
C ASN A 215 19.38 125.68 -76.67
N LEU A 216 19.21 124.55 -77.36
CA LEU A 216 19.15 124.52 -78.83
C LEU A 216 17.94 125.30 -79.38
N LYS A 217 16.78 125.17 -78.75
CA LYS A 217 15.55 125.88 -79.17
C LYS A 217 15.70 127.40 -79.11
N MET A 218 16.42 127.92 -78.10
CA MET A 218 16.71 129.35 -77.98
C MET A 218 17.63 129.86 -79.09
N ARG A 219 18.65 129.09 -79.49
CA ARG A 219 19.57 129.47 -80.58
C ARG A 219 18.88 129.60 -81.93
N MET A 220 18.00 128.65 -82.26
CA MET A 220 17.32 128.61 -83.57
C MET A 220 16.53 129.90 -83.86
N GLN A 221 15.82 130.42 -82.84
CA GLN A 221 14.97 131.61 -82.93
C GLN A 221 15.75 132.90 -83.28
N ILE A 222 17.04 132.96 -82.95
CA ILE A 222 17.92 134.11 -83.27
C ILE A 222 18.30 134.09 -84.77
N VAL A 223 18.57 132.91 -85.32
CA VAL A 223 19.01 132.75 -86.71
C VAL A 223 17.91 133.14 -87.69
N GLU A 224 16.66 132.77 -87.41
CA GLU A 224 15.52 133.07 -88.30
C GLU A 224 15.31 134.58 -88.53
N GLN A 225 15.56 135.41 -87.52
CA GLN A 225 15.44 136.87 -87.62
C GLN A 225 16.47 137.45 -88.59
N SER A 226 17.75 137.05 -88.46
CA SER A 226 18.85 137.56 -89.29
C SER A 226 18.69 137.30 -90.80
N ARG A 227 17.93 136.25 -91.17
CA ARG A 227 17.77 135.82 -92.57
C ARG A 227 16.86 136.73 -93.40
N LEU A 228 16.05 137.58 -92.76
CA LEU A 228 15.04 138.41 -93.44
C LEU A 228 15.61 139.71 -94.04
N GLU A 229 16.75 140.20 -93.55
CA GLU A 229 17.25 141.55 -93.88
C GLU A 229 18.01 141.64 -95.22
N THR A 230 18.56 140.51 -95.71
CA THR A 230 19.59 140.50 -96.77
C THR A 230 19.09 140.34 -98.21
N LEU A 231 17.79 140.19 -98.44
CA LEU A 231 17.26 139.53 -99.67
C LEU A 231 16.83 140.46 -100.83
N ALA A 232 17.26 141.74 -100.86
CA ALA A 232 16.75 142.71 -101.84
C ALA A 232 17.81 143.71 -102.38
N LYS A 233 18.54 143.32 -103.44
CA LYS A 233 19.09 144.15 -104.57
C LYS A 233 20.24 143.43 -105.27
N LEU A 234 20.24 143.39 -106.60
CA LEU A 234 21.40 143.53 -107.52
C LEU A 234 20.92 143.29 -108.99
N SER A 235 21.77 143.57 -109.99
CA SER A 235 21.50 143.36 -111.42
C SER A 235 22.80 143.34 -112.26
N GLY A 236 22.69 143.07 -113.57
CA GLY A 236 23.69 143.44 -114.59
C GLY A 236 25.04 142.72 -114.49
N ASP A 237 25.97 143.27 -113.71
CA ASP A 237 27.25 142.62 -113.36
C ASP A 237 27.03 141.24 -112.72
N GLN A 238 25.86 141.06 -112.08
CA GLN A 238 25.29 139.78 -111.71
C GLN A 238 25.35 138.69 -112.80
N GLN A 239 25.30 139.01 -114.10
CA GLN A 239 25.25 137.99 -115.15
C GLN A 239 26.63 137.42 -115.48
N VAL A 240 27.69 138.24 -115.42
CA VAL A 240 29.08 137.74 -115.53
C VAL A 240 29.46 137.06 -114.20
N GLN A 241 29.05 137.63 -113.07
CA GLN A 241 29.12 136.94 -111.78
C GLN A 241 28.32 135.63 -111.79
N ALA A 242 27.18 135.54 -112.48
CA ALA A 242 26.36 134.33 -112.57
C ALA A 242 27.03 133.25 -113.40
N LEU A 243 27.75 133.57 -114.48
CA LEU A 243 28.52 132.58 -115.25
C LEU A 243 29.75 132.06 -114.47
N VAL A 244 30.42 132.94 -113.71
CA VAL A 244 31.51 132.53 -112.80
C VAL A 244 30.95 131.73 -111.61
N HIS A 245 29.77 132.09 -111.11
CA HIS A 245 29.03 131.35 -110.10
C HIS A 245 28.49 130.03 -110.66
N GLU A 246 28.13 129.93 -111.94
CA GLU A 246 27.69 128.70 -112.60
C GLU A 246 28.85 127.74 -112.76
N HIS A 247 30.03 128.20 -113.22
CA HIS A 247 31.25 127.39 -113.22
C HIS A 247 31.56 126.87 -111.81
N LYS A 248 31.53 127.77 -110.81
CA LYS A 248 31.78 127.41 -109.41
C LYS A 248 30.71 126.48 -108.84
N LEU A 249 29.45 126.61 -109.26
CA LEU A 249 28.34 125.73 -108.87
C LEU A 249 28.47 124.36 -109.53
N LEU A 250 29.00 124.27 -110.76
CA LEU A 250 29.31 123.02 -111.43
C LEU A 250 30.53 122.32 -110.82
N GLU A 251 31.55 123.06 -110.42
CA GLU A 251 32.67 122.54 -109.60
C GLU A 251 32.16 122.04 -108.23
N GLN A 252 31.30 122.82 -107.56
CA GLN A 252 30.65 122.40 -106.31
C GLN A 252 29.78 121.16 -106.51
N HIS A 253 28.99 121.05 -107.59
CA HIS A 253 28.22 119.85 -107.90
C HIS A 253 29.12 118.65 -108.25
N LEU A 254 30.32 118.85 -108.79
CA LEU A 254 31.31 117.79 -108.98
C LEU A 254 31.87 117.32 -107.62
N GLU A 255 32.22 118.24 -106.73
CA GLU A 255 32.67 117.92 -105.35
C GLU A 255 31.56 117.24 -104.53
N GLU A 256 30.32 117.75 -104.62
CA GLU A 256 29.12 117.17 -103.99
C GLU A 256 28.83 115.76 -104.51
N THR A 257 28.90 115.52 -105.84
CA THR A 257 28.67 114.17 -106.38
C THR A 257 29.82 113.21 -106.04
N HIS A 258 31.07 113.68 -105.94
CA HIS A 258 32.17 112.88 -105.39
C HIS A 258 31.97 112.56 -103.90
N LEU A 259 31.49 113.51 -103.10
CA LEU A 259 31.18 113.29 -101.69
C LEU A 259 30.01 112.30 -101.52
N GLN A 260 28.92 112.48 -102.27
CA GLN A 260 27.79 111.54 -102.31
C GLN A 260 28.23 110.13 -102.73
N LEU A 261 29.11 109.99 -103.73
CA LEU A 261 29.67 108.69 -104.12
C LEU A 261 30.55 108.08 -103.02
N SER A 262 31.28 108.90 -102.26
CA SER A 262 32.04 108.46 -101.09
C SER A 262 31.13 107.99 -99.95
N ASP A 263 30.06 108.73 -99.65
CA ASP A 263 29.08 108.38 -98.62
C ASP A 263 28.29 107.11 -99.00
N ILE A 264 27.88 106.98 -100.26
CA ILE A 264 27.27 105.77 -100.82
C ILE A 264 28.24 104.59 -100.69
N LYS A 265 29.50 104.74 -101.07
CA LYS A 265 30.53 103.68 -100.94
C LYS A 265 30.78 103.30 -99.48
N SER A 266 30.82 104.27 -98.58
CA SER A 266 30.98 104.06 -97.13
C SER A 266 29.78 103.29 -96.56
N SER A 267 28.57 103.69 -96.92
CA SER A 267 27.32 103.01 -96.55
C SER A 267 27.27 101.57 -97.05
N TRP A 268 27.58 101.31 -98.32
CA TRP A 268 27.67 99.95 -98.87
C TRP A 268 28.75 99.11 -98.18
N SER A 269 29.90 99.70 -97.82
CA SER A 269 30.97 99.00 -97.10
C SER A 269 30.51 98.61 -95.68
N GLY A 270 29.81 99.51 -94.98
CA GLY A 270 29.22 99.24 -93.67
C GLY A 270 28.09 98.20 -93.72
N GLN A 271 27.25 98.23 -94.76
CA GLN A 271 26.22 97.22 -95.00
C GLN A 271 26.82 95.84 -95.28
N ASN A 272 27.86 95.76 -96.12
CA ASN A 272 28.56 94.51 -96.38
C ASN A 272 29.19 93.93 -95.11
N PHE A 273 29.89 94.74 -94.31
CA PHE A 273 30.44 94.30 -93.03
C PHE A 273 29.35 93.84 -92.03
N ALA A 274 28.19 94.49 -92.01
CA ALA A 274 27.05 94.07 -91.19
C ALA A 274 26.50 92.69 -91.65
N LEU A 275 26.41 92.46 -92.96
CA LEU A 275 26.00 91.18 -93.55
C LEU A 275 27.04 90.08 -93.28
N GLU A 276 28.33 90.34 -93.47
CA GLU A 276 29.42 89.41 -93.14
C GLU A 276 29.39 88.99 -91.66
N LYS A 277 29.15 89.95 -90.76
CA LYS A 277 28.97 89.68 -89.32
C LYS A 277 27.70 88.89 -89.02
N GLN A 278 26.62 89.09 -89.78
CA GLN A 278 25.38 88.31 -89.65
C GLN A 278 25.57 86.87 -90.17
N VAL A 279 26.19 86.68 -91.33
CA VAL A 279 26.53 85.37 -91.90
C VAL A 279 27.46 84.60 -90.96
N SER A 280 28.45 85.27 -90.36
CA SER A 280 29.36 84.66 -89.37
C SER A 280 28.61 84.16 -88.14
N ARG A 281 27.71 84.99 -87.57
CA ARG A 281 26.85 84.60 -86.44
C ARG A 281 25.92 83.43 -86.76
N LEU A 282 25.24 83.48 -87.91
CA LEU A 282 24.35 82.39 -88.35
C LEU A 282 25.13 81.10 -88.59
N SER A 283 26.35 81.17 -89.13
CA SER A 283 27.21 80.01 -89.33
C SER A 283 27.65 79.38 -88.00
N GLN A 284 27.99 80.21 -87.00
CA GLN A 284 28.28 79.75 -85.65
C GLN A 284 27.03 79.11 -84.99
N GLN A 285 25.88 79.79 -85.03
CA GLN A 285 24.63 79.29 -84.46
C GLN A 285 24.23 77.94 -85.07
N VAL A 286 24.30 77.78 -86.40
CA VAL A 286 24.00 76.50 -87.08
C VAL A 286 24.98 75.40 -86.65
N ALA A 287 26.25 75.72 -86.41
CA ALA A 287 27.21 74.75 -85.88
C ALA A 287 26.87 74.34 -84.43
N GLU A 288 26.57 75.32 -83.57
CA GLU A 288 26.19 75.13 -82.16
C GLU A 288 24.91 74.28 -82.05
N GLU A 289 23.81 74.69 -82.68
CA GLU A 289 22.55 73.94 -82.78
C GLU A 289 22.77 72.52 -83.31
N THR A 290 23.65 72.33 -84.30
CA THR A 290 23.97 71.01 -84.84
C THR A 290 24.72 70.14 -83.83
N THR A 291 25.61 70.71 -83.00
CA THR A 291 26.27 69.95 -81.91
C THR A 291 25.31 69.65 -80.76
N GLU A 292 24.46 70.59 -80.38
CA GLU A 292 23.45 70.40 -79.33
C GLU A 292 22.43 69.32 -79.74
N LYS A 293 21.90 69.39 -80.97
CA LYS A 293 21.03 68.36 -81.54
C LYS A 293 21.65 66.97 -81.51
N ARG A 294 22.96 66.85 -81.77
CA ARG A 294 23.69 65.56 -81.64
C ARG A 294 23.81 65.11 -80.18
N LYS A 295 24.11 66.01 -79.24
CA LYS A 295 24.13 65.71 -77.79
C LYS A 295 22.76 65.24 -77.30
N ALA A 296 21.69 65.95 -77.65
CA ALA A 296 20.32 65.62 -77.28
C ALA A 296 19.86 64.28 -77.87
N LEU A 297 20.18 63.98 -79.13
CA LEU A 297 19.93 62.68 -79.74
C LEU A 297 20.69 61.55 -79.03
N LYS A 298 21.97 61.75 -78.70
CA LYS A 298 22.74 60.75 -77.93
C LYS A 298 22.12 60.50 -76.55
N ALA A 299 21.82 61.57 -75.81
CA ALA A 299 21.21 61.46 -74.48
C ALA A 299 19.83 60.77 -74.51
N ARG A 300 19.02 61.02 -75.55
CA ARG A 300 17.77 60.29 -75.81
C ARG A 300 18.04 58.80 -76.02
N ASP A 301 19.04 58.44 -76.82
CA ASP A 301 19.32 57.04 -77.17
C ASP A 301 19.94 56.27 -76.00
N ASP A 302 20.85 56.89 -75.24
CA ASP A 302 21.38 56.38 -73.97
C ASP A 302 20.23 56.14 -72.96
N ALA A 303 19.28 57.07 -72.86
CA ALA A 303 18.10 56.93 -71.99
C ALA A 303 17.11 55.86 -72.47
N ILE A 304 16.96 55.68 -73.79
CA ILE A 304 16.14 54.59 -74.37
C ILE A 304 16.73 53.24 -74.01
N GLU A 305 18.06 53.07 -74.05
CA GLU A 305 18.72 51.80 -73.70
C GLU A 305 18.61 51.50 -72.20
N SER A 306 18.87 52.50 -71.35
CA SER A 306 18.66 52.40 -69.90
C SER A 306 17.22 51.96 -69.56
N ARG A 307 16.21 52.54 -70.23
CA ARG A 307 14.81 52.14 -70.07
C ARG A 307 14.54 50.70 -70.50
N LYS A 308 15.21 50.16 -71.52
CA LYS A 308 15.08 48.73 -71.88
C LYS A 308 15.67 47.83 -70.81
N GLN A 309 16.84 48.18 -70.27
CA GLN A 309 17.50 47.40 -69.23
C GLN A 309 16.62 47.31 -67.97
N VAL A 310 16.11 48.46 -67.49
CA VAL A 310 15.19 48.51 -66.34
C VAL A 310 13.89 47.73 -66.62
N ALA A 311 13.35 47.78 -67.85
CA ALA A 311 12.17 47.00 -68.20
C ALA A 311 12.42 45.48 -68.20
N PHE A 312 13.61 45.03 -68.62
CA PHE A 312 14.01 43.62 -68.58
C PHE A 312 14.24 43.13 -67.14
N GLU A 313 14.89 43.95 -66.30
CA GLU A 313 15.09 43.65 -64.88
C GLU A 313 13.77 43.60 -64.11
N LEU A 314 12.83 44.50 -64.40
CA LEU A 314 11.48 44.49 -63.86
C LEU A 314 10.69 43.24 -64.27
N GLU A 315 10.79 42.81 -65.53
CA GLU A 315 10.13 41.58 -65.97
C GLU A 315 10.73 40.31 -65.34
N LYS A 316 12.05 40.27 -65.18
CA LYS A 316 12.72 39.22 -64.40
C LYS A 316 12.24 39.20 -62.95
N ALA A 317 12.10 40.37 -62.31
CA ALA A 317 11.57 40.49 -60.95
C ALA A 317 10.10 40.02 -60.86
N ASN A 318 9.25 40.37 -61.83
CA ASN A 318 7.87 39.89 -61.91
C ASN A 318 7.80 38.36 -61.98
N ILE A 319 8.65 37.73 -62.80
CA ILE A 319 8.71 36.27 -62.93
C ILE A 319 9.15 35.62 -61.62
N GLU A 320 10.18 36.16 -60.95
CA GLU A 320 10.60 35.64 -59.64
C GLU A 320 9.52 35.84 -58.55
N ILE A 321 8.81 36.97 -58.54
CA ILE A 321 7.69 37.21 -57.62
C ILE A 321 6.56 36.22 -57.89
N LYS A 322 6.22 35.97 -59.16
CA LYS A 322 5.19 34.99 -59.53
C LYS A 322 5.56 33.57 -59.06
N GLN A 323 6.81 33.14 -59.23
CA GLN A 323 7.31 31.85 -58.72
C GLN A 323 7.29 31.77 -57.19
N ARG A 324 7.61 32.87 -56.48
CA ARG A 324 7.51 32.95 -55.02
C ARG A 324 6.05 32.84 -54.56
N ASN A 325 5.12 33.53 -55.22
CA ASN A 325 3.69 33.47 -54.91
C ASN A 325 3.10 32.08 -55.19
N GLU A 326 3.50 31.42 -56.29
CA GLU A 326 3.12 30.04 -56.59
C GLU A 326 3.64 29.07 -55.53
N LYS A 327 4.87 29.27 -55.02
CA LYS A 327 5.40 28.48 -53.89
C LYS A 327 4.67 28.77 -52.57
N ILE A 328 4.36 30.04 -52.28
CA ILE A 328 3.60 30.42 -51.07
C ILE A 328 2.25 29.73 -51.08
N LYS A 329 1.52 29.77 -52.20
CA LYS A 329 0.22 29.10 -52.31
C LYS A 329 0.29 27.59 -52.06
N LEU A 330 1.32 26.90 -52.56
CA LEU A 330 1.51 25.48 -52.29
C LEU A 330 1.80 25.17 -50.81
N LEU A 331 2.44 26.09 -50.08
CA LEU A 331 2.66 25.96 -48.64
C LEU A 331 1.41 26.33 -47.83
N GLU A 332 0.58 27.26 -48.33
CA GLU A 332 -0.75 27.55 -47.76
C GLU A 332 -1.67 26.33 -47.90
N ASP A 333 -1.72 25.73 -49.10
CA ASP A 333 -2.46 24.49 -49.38
C ASP A 333 -1.97 23.32 -48.45
N GLU A 334 -0.66 23.15 -48.27
CA GLU A 334 -0.06 22.13 -47.37
C GLU A 334 -0.38 22.38 -45.88
N VAL A 335 -0.39 23.64 -45.43
CA VAL A 335 -0.75 24.01 -44.05
C VAL A 335 -2.22 23.77 -43.76
N ASP A 336 -3.12 24.01 -44.72
CA ASP A 336 -4.54 23.69 -44.59
C ASP A 336 -4.76 22.17 -44.53
N GLU A 337 -4.12 21.37 -45.39
CA GLU A 337 -4.18 19.90 -45.33
C GLU A 337 -3.69 19.35 -43.98
N LEU A 338 -2.54 19.83 -43.49
CA LEU A 338 -2.01 19.45 -42.17
C LEU A 338 -2.94 19.88 -41.02
N THR A 339 -3.60 21.04 -41.15
CA THR A 339 -4.55 21.54 -40.14
C THR A 339 -5.81 20.67 -40.07
N VAL A 340 -6.30 20.18 -41.22
CA VAL A 340 -7.41 19.21 -41.27
C VAL A 340 -7.00 17.88 -40.63
N ALA A 341 -5.88 17.28 -41.04
CA ALA A 341 -5.42 16.00 -40.50
C ALA A 341 -5.16 16.05 -38.97
N LEU A 342 -4.64 17.18 -38.47
CA LEU A 342 -4.44 17.40 -37.03
C LEU A 342 -5.78 17.53 -36.28
N LYS A 343 -6.80 18.14 -36.89
CA LYS A 343 -8.16 18.21 -36.34
C LYS A 343 -8.83 16.83 -36.31
N GLU A 344 -8.72 16.04 -37.37
CA GLU A 344 -9.26 14.67 -37.44
C GLU A 344 -8.61 13.78 -36.37
N CYS A 345 -7.27 13.79 -36.26
CA CYS A 345 -6.56 13.04 -35.23
C CYS A 345 -6.94 13.44 -33.79
N ARG A 346 -7.25 14.73 -33.55
CA ARG A 346 -7.80 15.19 -32.25
C ARG A 346 -9.20 14.64 -31.99
N GLU A 347 -10.08 14.62 -32.99
CA GLU A 347 -11.45 14.11 -32.88
C GLU A 347 -11.48 12.58 -32.71
N GLU A 348 -10.58 11.84 -33.35
CA GLU A 348 -10.36 10.41 -33.10
C GLU A 348 -9.88 10.13 -31.67
N ASN A 349 -8.88 10.90 -31.20
CA ASN A 349 -8.35 10.76 -29.84
C ASN A 349 -9.40 11.12 -28.77
N GLU A 350 -10.23 12.14 -28.99
CA GLU A 350 -11.35 12.48 -28.10
C GLU A 350 -12.40 11.36 -28.07
N GLN A 351 -12.75 10.77 -29.22
CA GLN A 351 -13.63 9.60 -29.30
C GLN A 351 -13.06 8.39 -28.54
N GLN A 352 -11.75 8.11 -28.67
CA GLN A 352 -11.10 7.02 -27.96
C GLN A 352 -11.04 7.25 -26.44
N ILE A 353 -10.81 8.49 -25.99
CA ILE A 353 -10.88 8.89 -24.58
C ILE A 353 -12.30 8.69 -24.04
N LEU A 354 -13.34 9.08 -24.78
CA LEU A 354 -14.73 8.86 -24.40
C LEU A 354 -15.09 7.37 -24.35
N PHE A 355 -14.59 6.56 -25.28
CA PHE A 355 -14.81 5.12 -25.30
C PHE A 355 -14.19 4.42 -24.07
N GLU A 356 -12.90 4.63 -23.81
CA GLU A 356 -12.22 4.04 -22.66
C GLU A 356 -12.77 4.56 -21.33
N ARG A 357 -13.24 5.82 -21.28
CA ARG A 357 -13.97 6.36 -20.12
C ARG A 357 -15.27 5.63 -19.86
N ASN A 358 -16.14 5.47 -20.87
CA ASN A 358 -17.41 4.75 -20.73
C ASN A 358 -17.20 3.29 -20.32
N LYS A 359 -16.17 2.64 -20.87
CA LYS A 359 -15.73 1.28 -20.52
C LYS A 359 -15.22 1.19 -19.08
N SER A 360 -14.43 2.15 -18.63
CA SER A 360 -13.99 2.27 -17.23
C SER A 360 -15.18 2.49 -16.28
N GLU A 361 -16.08 3.42 -16.59
CA GLU A 361 -17.28 3.69 -15.77
C GLU A 361 -18.15 2.42 -15.66
N THR A 362 -18.33 1.67 -16.75
CA THR A 362 -19.00 0.35 -16.75
C THR A 362 -18.30 -0.66 -15.83
N LEU A 363 -16.99 -0.84 -15.97
CA LEU A 363 -16.21 -1.77 -15.15
C LEU A 363 -16.21 -1.38 -13.66
N THR A 364 -16.29 -0.08 -13.32
CA THR A 364 -16.43 0.35 -11.92
C THR A 364 -17.81 0.04 -11.34
N ALA A 365 -18.88 0.11 -12.17
CA ALA A 365 -20.22 -0.29 -11.76
C ALA A 365 -20.31 -1.81 -11.50
N GLU A 366 -19.74 -2.63 -12.40
CA GLU A 366 -19.65 -4.08 -12.21
C GLU A 366 -18.83 -4.45 -10.95
N ASN A 367 -17.68 -3.79 -10.74
CA ASN A 367 -16.88 -3.99 -9.52
C ASN A 367 -17.65 -3.61 -8.24
N LYS A 368 -18.50 -2.58 -8.30
CA LYS A 368 -19.32 -2.16 -7.16
C LYS A 368 -20.43 -3.17 -6.85
N ASP A 369 -21.08 -3.72 -7.87
CA ASP A 369 -22.06 -4.79 -7.72
C ASP A 369 -21.42 -6.09 -7.21
N LEU A 370 -20.29 -6.53 -7.79
CA LEU A 370 -19.54 -7.68 -7.30
C LEU A 370 -19.11 -7.54 -5.83
N LYS A 371 -18.61 -6.36 -5.43
CA LYS A 371 -18.29 -6.08 -4.01
C LYS A 371 -19.53 -6.14 -3.11
N MET A 372 -20.68 -5.66 -3.58
CA MET A 372 -21.95 -5.76 -2.83
C MET A 372 -22.39 -7.21 -2.68
N ARG A 373 -22.33 -8.01 -3.75
CA ARG A 373 -22.66 -9.45 -3.72
C ARG A 373 -21.74 -10.24 -2.78
N ILE A 374 -20.45 -9.92 -2.75
CA ILE A 374 -19.48 -10.53 -1.83
C ILE A 374 -19.83 -10.15 -0.38
N ALA A 375 -20.04 -8.87 -0.07
CA ALA A 375 -20.40 -8.44 1.28
C ALA A 375 -21.71 -9.09 1.77
N THR A 376 -22.73 -9.22 0.92
CA THR A 376 -23.97 -9.96 1.25
C THR A 376 -23.75 -11.47 1.41
N ALA A 377 -22.78 -12.06 0.73
CA ALA A 377 -22.40 -13.46 0.94
C ALA A 377 -21.66 -13.64 2.27
N ASP A 378 -20.70 -12.77 2.60
CA ASP A 378 -19.94 -12.77 3.85
C ASP A 378 -20.86 -12.56 5.07
N GLU A 379 -21.86 -11.68 4.96
CA GLU A 379 -22.88 -11.48 6.00
C GLU A 379 -23.69 -12.77 6.24
N ARG A 380 -24.17 -13.43 5.18
CA ARG A 380 -24.85 -14.74 5.28
C ARG A 380 -23.94 -15.83 5.85
N PHE A 381 -22.66 -15.87 5.47
CA PHE A 381 -21.70 -16.82 6.06
C PHE A 381 -21.47 -16.51 7.55
N SER A 382 -21.43 -15.24 7.96
CA SER A 382 -21.38 -14.84 9.36
C SER A 382 -22.62 -15.33 10.13
N GLU A 383 -23.82 -15.22 9.56
CA GLU A 383 -25.05 -15.78 10.14
C GLU A 383 -24.99 -17.31 10.23
N TYR A 384 -24.56 -18.01 9.18
CA TYR A 384 -24.40 -19.47 9.21
C TYR A 384 -23.40 -19.94 10.26
N VAL A 385 -22.26 -19.24 10.42
CA VAL A 385 -21.28 -19.52 11.48
C VAL A 385 -21.89 -19.32 12.87
N LYS A 386 -22.52 -18.16 13.14
CA LYS A 386 -23.19 -17.89 14.42
C LYS A 386 -24.26 -18.94 14.75
N ASN A 387 -25.05 -19.35 13.76
CA ASN A 387 -26.07 -20.38 13.93
C ASN A 387 -25.44 -21.77 14.20
N ALA A 388 -24.37 -22.12 13.51
CA ALA A 388 -23.62 -23.35 13.75
C ALA A 388 -22.97 -23.38 15.15
N GLU A 389 -22.40 -22.26 15.60
CA GLU A 389 -21.86 -22.10 16.96
C GLU A 389 -22.94 -22.24 18.03
N GLN A 390 -24.10 -21.62 17.86
CA GLN A 390 -25.23 -21.79 18.78
C GLN A 390 -25.74 -23.24 18.86
N ILE A 391 -25.79 -23.94 17.72
CA ILE A 391 -26.16 -25.37 17.67
C ILE A 391 -25.08 -26.22 18.36
N ALA A 392 -23.81 -25.97 18.07
CA ALA A 392 -22.69 -26.66 18.71
C ALA A 392 -22.65 -26.41 20.23
N GLN A 393 -22.99 -25.21 20.70
CA GLN A 393 -23.09 -24.89 22.12
C GLN A 393 -24.25 -25.62 22.79
N LYS A 394 -25.44 -25.66 22.17
CA LYS A 394 -26.59 -26.44 22.67
C LYS A 394 -26.31 -27.95 22.73
N LEU A 395 -25.58 -28.48 21.75
CA LEU A 395 -25.13 -29.88 21.78
C LEU A 395 -24.08 -30.12 22.87
N ARG A 396 -23.17 -29.18 23.10
CA ARG A 396 -22.21 -29.25 24.23
C ARG A 396 -22.92 -29.23 25.58
N THR A 397 -23.89 -28.35 25.82
CA THR A 397 -24.62 -28.35 27.11
C THR A 397 -25.39 -29.65 27.31
N GLN A 398 -26.07 -30.16 26.28
CA GLN A 398 -26.75 -31.47 26.36
C GLN A 398 -25.79 -32.64 26.62
N ILE A 399 -24.57 -32.60 26.07
CA ILE A 399 -23.53 -33.60 26.37
C ILE A 399 -23.07 -33.48 27.83
N THR A 400 -22.86 -32.27 28.35
CA THR A 400 -22.52 -32.04 29.76
C THR A 400 -23.66 -32.52 30.69
N GLU A 401 -24.90 -32.09 30.45
CA GLU A 401 -26.10 -32.54 31.20
C GLU A 401 -26.23 -34.07 31.22
N LYS A 402 -25.89 -34.76 30.11
CA LYS A 402 -25.92 -36.22 30.03
C LYS A 402 -24.73 -36.89 30.68
N GLN A 403 -23.56 -36.25 30.70
CA GLN A 403 -22.40 -36.72 31.45
C GLN A 403 -22.65 -36.58 32.97
N ASP A 404 -23.25 -35.48 33.42
CA ASP A 404 -23.56 -35.25 34.83
C ASP A 404 -24.64 -36.23 35.31
N GLN A 405 -25.72 -36.45 34.55
CA GLN A 405 -26.71 -37.50 34.85
C GLN A 405 -26.10 -38.91 34.87
N LEU A 406 -25.08 -39.19 34.05
CA LEU A 406 -24.33 -40.44 34.07
C LEU A 406 -23.44 -40.55 35.31
N ASN A 407 -22.79 -39.46 35.73
CA ASN A 407 -21.98 -39.40 36.95
C ASN A 407 -22.86 -39.60 38.19
N GLU A 408 -24.00 -38.91 38.28
CA GLU A 408 -25.02 -39.11 39.33
C GLU A 408 -25.48 -40.57 39.38
N SER A 409 -25.82 -41.15 38.23
CA SER A 409 -26.22 -42.57 38.13
C SER A 409 -25.11 -43.53 38.56
N GLN A 410 -23.83 -43.20 38.31
CA GLN A 410 -22.69 -43.98 38.77
C GLN A 410 -22.50 -43.89 40.28
N THR A 411 -22.55 -42.67 40.87
CA THR A 411 -22.42 -42.49 42.32
C THR A 411 -23.57 -43.15 43.09
N HIS A 412 -24.82 -43.08 42.62
CA HIS A 412 -25.93 -43.83 43.20
C HIS A 412 -25.70 -45.35 43.14
N LEU A 413 -25.18 -45.87 42.03
CA LEU A 413 -24.90 -47.30 41.87
C LEU A 413 -23.69 -47.76 42.72
N GLU A 414 -22.75 -46.86 43.04
CA GLU A 414 -21.68 -47.11 44.01
C GLU A 414 -22.21 -47.09 45.46
N ILE A 415 -23.09 -46.16 45.81
CA ILE A 415 -23.79 -46.16 47.11
C ILE A 415 -24.60 -47.45 47.28
N GLU A 416 -25.40 -47.88 46.28
CA GLU A 416 -26.12 -49.16 46.34
C GLU A 416 -25.18 -50.37 46.50
N ARG A 417 -23.96 -50.32 45.94
CA ARG A 417 -22.94 -51.37 46.14
C ARG A 417 -22.39 -51.36 47.56
N GLU A 418 -22.11 -50.19 48.14
CA GLU A 418 -21.63 -50.05 49.51
C GLU A 418 -22.70 -50.43 50.54
N GLU A 419 -23.96 -50.02 50.33
CA GLU A 419 -25.11 -50.45 51.13
C GLU A 419 -25.31 -51.97 51.05
N LYS A 420 -25.23 -52.55 49.84
CA LYS A 420 -25.32 -54.00 49.64
C LYS A 420 -24.16 -54.75 50.30
N LEU A 421 -22.93 -54.22 50.23
CA LEU A 421 -21.77 -54.80 50.91
C LEU A 421 -21.94 -54.73 52.44
N THR A 422 -22.41 -53.60 52.96
CA THR A 422 -22.71 -53.40 54.38
C THR A 422 -23.82 -54.35 54.86
N ALA A 423 -24.87 -54.54 54.06
CA ALA A 423 -25.94 -55.49 54.32
C ALA A 423 -25.43 -56.95 54.29
N LEU A 424 -24.51 -57.29 53.38
CA LEU A 424 -23.87 -58.62 53.33
C LEU A 424 -22.96 -58.87 54.55
N LEU A 425 -22.16 -57.88 54.95
CA LEU A 425 -21.34 -57.96 56.17
C LEU A 425 -22.22 -58.14 57.41
N ARG A 426 -23.26 -57.32 57.56
CA ARG A 426 -24.22 -57.43 58.66
C ARG A 426 -24.98 -58.76 58.67
N ASN A 427 -25.28 -59.33 57.50
CA ASN A 427 -25.89 -60.66 57.39
C ASN A 427 -24.90 -61.77 57.78
N ALA A 428 -23.60 -61.62 57.46
CA ALA A 428 -22.55 -62.52 57.93
C ALA A 428 -22.36 -62.43 59.46
N GLU A 429 -22.35 -61.22 60.04
CA GLU A 429 -22.34 -60.99 61.50
C GLU A 429 -23.54 -61.67 62.19
N ILE A 430 -24.75 -61.46 61.65
CA ILE A 430 -25.98 -62.10 62.16
C ILE A 430 -25.86 -63.62 62.06
N SER A 431 -25.44 -64.16 60.91
CA SER A 431 -25.26 -65.60 60.71
C SER A 431 -24.23 -66.21 61.67
N GLN A 432 -23.12 -65.51 61.92
CA GLN A 432 -22.11 -65.92 62.89
C GLN A 432 -22.66 -65.88 64.32
N SER A 433 -23.44 -64.86 64.68
CA SER A 433 -24.12 -64.79 65.99
C SER A 433 -25.16 -65.90 66.16
N GLU A 434 -25.88 -66.27 65.09
CA GLU A 434 -26.84 -67.38 65.08
C GLU A 434 -26.14 -68.73 65.24
N GLU A 435 -24.96 -68.92 64.62
CA GLU A 435 -24.15 -70.14 64.81
C GLU A 435 -23.56 -70.24 66.22
N LEU A 436 -23.11 -69.12 66.80
CA LEU A 436 -22.69 -69.07 68.22
C LEU A 436 -23.85 -69.42 69.15
N LEU A 437 -25.02 -68.81 68.99
CA LEU A 437 -26.21 -69.13 69.77
C LEU A 437 -26.67 -70.59 69.59
N LYS A 438 -26.57 -71.15 68.38
CA LYS A 438 -26.83 -72.60 68.13
C LYS A 438 -25.82 -73.50 68.84
N LYS A 439 -24.56 -73.08 68.96
CA LYS A 439 -23.53 -73.81 69.72
C LYS A 439 -23.78 -73.73 71.22
N GLU A 440 -24.17 -72.56 71.72
CA GLU A 440 -24.50 -72.31 73.12
C GLU A 440 -25.76 -73.09 73.54
N LEU A 441 -26.81 -73.09 72.71
CA LEU A 441 -28.01 -73.91 72.89
C LEU A 441 -27.72 -75.42 72.90
N ARG A 442 -26.72 -75.89 72.13
CA ARG A 442 -26.28 -77.30 72.18
C ARG A 442 -25.56 -77.64 73.49
N LEU A 443 -24.86 -76.70 74.11
CA LEU A 443 -24.22 -76.91 75.42
C LEU A 443 -25.29 -76.97 76.52
N GLU A 444 -26.22 -76.02 76.54
CA GLU A 444 -27.43 -76.04 77.39
C GLU A 444 -28.24 -77.35 77.22
N GLN A 445 -28.45 -77.82 75.99
CA GLN A 445 -29.13 -79.09 75.75
C GLN A 445 -28.36 -80.30 76.29
N ASN A 446 -27.02 -80.31 76.18
CA ASN A 446 -26.21 -81.38 76.75
C ASN A 446 -26.22 -81.34 78.28
N GLU A 447 -26.08 -80.17 78.90
CA GLU A 447 -26.13 -80.01 80.36
C GLU A 447 -27.52 -80.37 80.92
N SER A 448 -28.59 -80.01 80.20
CA SER A 448 -29.96 -80.43 80.51
C SER A 448 -30.17 -81.95 80.40
N ASN A 449 -29.53 -82.62 79.42
CA ASN A 449 -29.53 -84.08 79.32
C ASN A 449 -28.74 -84.74 80.47
N ASP A 450 -27.55 -84.23 80.81
CA ASP A 450 -26.74 -84.72 81.94
C ASP A 450 -27.46 -84.55 83.28
N LEU A 451 -28.21 -83.45 83.45
CA LEU A 451 -29.10 -83.22 84.59
C LEU A 451 -30.31 -84.16 84.56
N HIS A 452 -30.90 -84.44 83.41
CA HIS A 452 -32.01 -85.37 83.27
C HIS A 452 -31.61 -86.81 83.64
N ASP A 453 -30.48 -87.31 83.14
CA ASP A 453 -30.00 -88.65 83.49
C ASP A 453 -29.54 -88.75 84.97
N LYS A 454 -28.99 -87.67 85.56
CA LYS A 454 -28.80 -87.60 87.04
C LYS A 454 -30.12 -87.71 87.80
N ASN A 455 -31.15 -86.99 87.37
CA ASN A 455 -32.46 -86.99 88.05
C ASN A 455 -33.11 -88.39 87.95
N LYS A 456 -32.98 -89.04 86.80
CA LYS A 456 -33.43 -90.41 86.52
C LYS A 456 -32.64 -91.48 87.28
N GLN A 457 -31.36 -91.25 87.60
CA GLN A 457 -30.62 -92.08 88.55
C GLN A 457 -31.19 -91.95 89.97
N LEU A 458 -31.41 -90.72 90.45
CA LEU A 458 -32.00 -90.47 91.76
C LEU A 458 -33.42 -91.06 91.90
N GLU A 459 -34.23 -91.07 90.83
CA GLU A 459 -35.53 -91.77 90.82
C GLU A 459 -35.41 -93.30 91.02
N ASN A 460 -34.32 -93.92 90.57
CA ASN A 460 -34.07 -95.35 90.78
C ASN A 460 -33.62 -95.61 92.22
N ASP A 461 -32.69 -94.80 92.75
CA ASP A 461 -32.23 -94.90 94.13
C ASP A 461 -33.41 -94.75 95.13
N VAL A 462 -34.35 -93.84 94.84
CA VAL A 462 -35.61 -93.66 95.59
C VAL A 462 -36.58 -94.85 95.44
N LYS A 463 -36.59 -95.57 94.31
CA LYS A 463 -37.37 -96.81 94.16
C LYS A 463 -36.79 -97.93 95.01
N GLU A 464 -35.47 -98.13 95.01
CA GLU A 464 -34.84 -99.17 95.83
C GLU A 464 -35.07 -98.92 97.33
N ALA A 465 -34.94 -97.66 97.78
CA ALA A 465 -35.27 -97.26 99.14
C ALA A 465 -36.73 -97.55 99.53
N ARG A 466 -37.69 -97.38 98.60
CA ARG A 466 -39.10 -97.73 98.83
C ARG A 466 -39.34 -99.24 98.94
N VAL A 467 -38.66 -100.06 98.14
CA VAL A 467 -38.77 -101.52 98.23
C VAL A 467 -38.22 -102.03 99.56
N ALA A 468 -37.09 -101.48 100.03
CA ALA A 468 -36.53 -101.80 101.35
C ALA A 468 -37.48 -101.42 102.50
N LEU A 469 -38.14 -100.26 102.41
CA LEU A 469 -39.15 -99.81 103.37
C LEU A 469 -40.38 -100.73 103.42
N GLN A 470 -40.84 -101.23 102.27
CA GLN A 470 -42.01 -102.10 102.20
C GLN A 470 -41.75 -103.47 102.87
N ALA A 471 -40.58 -104.07 102.63
CA ALA A 471 -40.17 -105.31 103.30
C ALA A 471 -40.06 -105.16 104.83
N LEU A 472 -39.65 -103.97 105.32
CA LEU A 472 -39.59 -103.68 106.75
C LEU A 472 -40.99 -103.61 107.40
N ASN A 473 -41.99 -103.10 106.66
CA ASN A 473 -43.36 -102.96 107.12
C ASN A 473 -44.09 -104.31 107.23
N GLU A 474 -43.83 -105.23 106.30
CA GLU A 474 -44.38 -106.60 106.35
C GLU A 474 -43.81 -107.39 107.56
N ALA A 475 -42.53 -107.21 107.88
CA ALA A 475 -41.91 -107.77 109.09
C ALA A 475 -42.48 -107.20 110.41
N ALA A 476 -42.97 -105.95 110.40
CA ALA A 476 -43.60 -105.33 111.57
C ALA A 476 -44.98 -105.96 111.87
N GLN A 477 -45.82 -106.16 110.85
CA GLN A 477 -47.16 -106.76 111.02
C GLN A 477 -47.11 -108.21 111.54
N GLN A 478 -46.08 -108.98 111.19
CA GLN A 478 -45.92 -110.34 111.69
C GLN A 478 -45.65 -110.38 113.20
N ASN A 479 -44.82 -109.46 113.73
CA ASN A 479 -44.56 -109.35 115.17
C ASN A 479 -45.83 -108.98 115.98
N GLU A 480 -46.70 -108.14 115.41
CA GLU A 480 -47.94 -107.71 116.07
C GLU A 480 -48.92 -108.89 116.30
N GLN A 481 -49.01 -109.83 115.36
CA GLN A 481 -49.82 -111.04 115.52
C GLN A 481 -49.30 -112.00 116.60
N ASP A 482 -47.98 -112.11 116.75
CA ASP A 482 -47.38 -113.01 117.74
C ASP A 482 -47.41 -112.43 119.16
N LEU A 483 -47.39 -111.10 119.30
CA LEU A 483 -47.64 -110.41 120.56
C LEU A 483 -49.07 -110.68 121.08
N ALA A 484 -50.09 -110.61 120.21
CA ALA A 484 -51.48 -110.88 120.59
C ALA A 484 -51.71 -112.31 121.12
N LYS A 485 -50.98 -113.30 120.59
CA LYS A 485 -51.00 -114.69 121.09
C LYS A 485 -50.39 -114.78 122.49
N TYR A 486 -49.30 -114.03 122.74
CA TYR A 486 -48.61 -114.00 124.03
C TYR A 486 -49.51 -113.44 125.16
N GLU A 487 -50.25 -112.35 124.89
CA GLU A 487 -51.21 -111.79 125.85
C GLU A 487 -52.36 -112.74 126.24
N GLN A 488 -52.73 -113.66 125.35
CA GLN A 488 -53.78 -114.64 125.63
C GLN A 488 -53.28 -115.76 126.55
N SER A 489 -52.06 -116.27 126.33
CA SER A 489 -51.41 -117.19 127.28
C SER A 489 -51.11 -116.53 128.63
N GLN A 490 -50.78 -115.23 128.64
CA GLN A 490 -50.56 -114.48 129.88
C GLN A 490 -51.83 -114.40 130.76
N ARG A 491 -53.02 -114.35 130.15
CA ARG A 491 -54.30 -114.36 130.88
C ARG A 491 -54.59 -115.69 131.60
N GLU A 492 -54.34 -116.84 130.98
CA GLU A 492 -54.46 -118.14 131.66
C GLU A 492 -53.49 -118.28 132.84
N ILE A 493 -52.28 -117.74 132.70
CA ILE A 493 -51.27 -117.72 133.76
C ILE A 493 -51.72 -116.87 134.96
N ILE A 494 -52.37 -115.73 134.72
CA ILE A 494 -52.92 -114.86 135.78
C ILE A 494 -54.00 -115.59 136.58
N GLU A 495 -54.88 -116.34 135.92
CA GLU A 495 -55.98 -117.04 136.60
C GLU A 495 -55.47 -118.23 137.44
N LYS A 496 -54.55 -119.05 136.92
CA LYS A 496 -53.92 -120.14 137.69
C LYS A 496 -53.09 -119.63 138.88
N ASN A 497 -52.48 -118.44 138.77
CA ASN A 497 -51.79 -117.78 139.90
C ASN A 497 -52.75 -117.28 140.99
N LYS A 498 -54.03 -117.04 140.68
CA LYS A 498 -55.04 -116.64 141.67
C LYS A 498 -55.33 -117.77 142.66
N THR A 499 -55.40 -119.01 142.18
CA THR A 499 -55.59 -120.24 142.99
C THR A 499 -54.40 -120.51 143.91
N ILE A 500 -53.18 -120.14 143.50
CA ILE A 500 -51.96 -120.32 144.30
C ILE A 500 -51.88 -119.29 145.45
N LYS A 501 -52.29 -118.02 145.21
CA LYS A 501 -52.17 -116.91 146.19
C LYS A 501 -52.99 -117.07 147.48
N THR A 502 -53.99 -117.94 147.54
CA THR A 502 -54.78 -118.16 148.79
C THR A 502 -54.28 -119.38 149.58
N LEU A 503 -53.52 -120.27 148.96
CA LEU A 503 -52.83 -121.40 149.61
C LEU A 503 -51.42 -120.98 150.07
N SER A 504 -50.73 -120.18 149.27
CA SER A 504 -49.49 -119.47 149.61
C SER A 504 -49.81 -118.01 150.01
N GLN A 505 -49.90 -117.64 151.28
CA GLN A 505 -49.30 -118.34 152.42
C GLN A 505 -49.97 -118.00 153.76
N ARG A 506 -50.85 -118.89 154.25
CA ARG A 506 -51.46 -118.90 155.61
C ARG A 506 -50.47 -119.31 156.72
N LEU A 507 -49.20 -119.00 156.48
CA LEU A 507 -47.97 -119.53 157.07
C LEU A 507 -46.82 -118.52 156.79
N GLY A 508 -47.17 -117.27 156.49
CA GLY A 508 -46.28 -116.11 156.36
C GLY A 508 -46.46 -115.12 157.51
N ASP A 509 -47.51 -115.30 158.31
CA ASP A 509 -47.92 -114.50 159.48
C ASP A 509 -46.89 -114.46 160.63
N LEU A 510 -45.79 -115.21 160.50
CA LEU A 510 -44.77 -115.43 161.54
C LEU A 510 -43.34 -114.99 161.13
N LYS A 511 -43.20 -114.03 160.20
CA LYS A 511 -41.90 -113.34 160.00
C LYS A 511 -41.99 -111.82 159.84
N LYS A 512 -42.60 -111.15 160.83
CA LYS A 512 -42.27 -109.75 161.15
C LYS A 512 -40.76 -109.61 161.34
N THR A 513 -40.13 -108.53 160.86
CA THR A 513 -39.98 -107.30 161.69
C THR A 513 -39.25 -106.16 160.96
N LEU A 514 -38.22 -106.40 160.11
CA LEU A 514 -37.26 -105.35 159.71
C LEU A 514 -36.91 -105.21 158.20
N GLN A 515 -36.78 -103.93 157.80
CA GLN A 515 -35.96 -103.29 156.73
C GLN A 515 -36.04 -103.82 155.26
N LYS A 516 -36.29 -103.05 154.17
CA LYS A 516 -36.12 -101.62 153.75
C LYS A 516 -34.72 -101.28 153.15
N GLU A 517 -34.64 -100.79 151.88
CA GLU A 517 -33.77 -99.70 151.29
C GLU A 517 -33.46 -99.77 149.73
N PHE A 518 -33.51 -98.60 148.99
CA PHE A 518 -32.81 -98.11 147.71
C PHE A 518 -32.96 -98.83 146.31
N ARG A 519 -32.55 -98.37 145.06
CA ARG A 519 -32.25 -97.11 144.23
C ARG A 519 -31.96 -97.49 142.70
N SER A 520 -31.48 -96.69 141.69
CA SER A 520 -31.91 -95.45 140.92
C SER A 520 -31.04 -95.17 139.61
N SER A 521 -31.31 -94.10 138.77
CA SER A 521 -30.54 -93.52 137.58
C SER A 521 -30.76 -94.11 136.13
N GLN A 522 -30.40 -93.61 134.90
CA GLN A 522 -29.85 -92.40 134.13
C GLN A 522 -29.95 -92.70 132.56
N SER A 523 -29.60 -92.01 131.43
CA SER A 523 -29.19 -90.66 130.80
C SER A 523 -29.27 -90.83 129.20
N ALA A 524 -28.87 -90.09 128.12
CA ALA A 524 -28.15 -88.86 127.57
C ALA A 524 -28.47 -88.75 125.98
N THR A 525 -27.96 -88.02 124.92
CA THR A 525 -27.32 -86.71 124.42
C THR A 525 -26.98 -86.83 122.86
N ILE A 526 -26.66 -85.92 121.87
CA ILE A 526 -26.59 -84.44 121.51
C ILE A 526 -26.20 -84.24 119.95
N ASP A 527 -26.18 -83.00 119.34
CA ASP A 527 -25.35 -82.42 118.17
C ASP A 527 -25.93 -81.83 116.80
N VAL A 528 -25.13 -81.10 115.95
CA VAL A 528 -25.47 -80.22 114.72
C VAL A 528 -24.42 -80.27 113.51
N ASP A 529 -24.20 -79.49 112.38
CA ASP A 529 -24.56 -78.21 111.61
C ASP A 529 -24.20 -78.34 110.03
N THR A 530 -23.99 -77.48 108.96
CA THR A 530 -23.72 -76.03 108.53
C THR A 530 -24.01 -75.75 106.97
N ASP A 531 -23.78 -74.56 106.31
CA ASP A 531 -24.36 -74.10 104.97
C ASP A 531 -23.67 -72.94 104.06
N GLN A 532 -24.17 -72.57 102.82
CA GLN A 532 -24.15 -71.33 101.87
C GLN A 532 -22.90 -70.56 101.17
N VAL A 533 -22.94 -69.53 100.21
CA VAL A 533 -23.48 -69.36 98.77
C VAL A 533 -23.13 -68.02 97.86
N ILE A 534 -22.71 -68.10 96.54
CA ILE A 534 -22.74 -67.23 95.22
C ILE A 534 -21.93 -65.89 94.70
N PRO A 535 -22.44 -64.82 93.94
CA PRO A 535 -22.05 -64.44 92.49
C PRO A 535 -21.91 -62.94 91.86
N ALA A 536 -21.38 -62.77 90.58
CA ALA A 536 -21.74 -61.86 89.36
C ALA A 536 -21.21 -60.37 88.91
N LEU A 537 -21.16 -60.05 87.54
CA LEU A 537 -21.51 -58.81 86.65
C LEU A 537 -20.73 -57.42 86.32
N ARG A 538 -20.87 -56.84 85.04
CA ARG A 538 -21.06 -55.38 84.50
C ARG A 538 -20.20 -54.54 83.41
N ILE A 539 -20.49 -53.21 83.09
CA ILE A 539 -20.52 -52.43 81.73
C ILE A 539 -20.04 -50.88 81.67
N SER A 540 -19.72 -50.16 80.51
CA SER A 540 -19.72 -48.62 80.25
C SER A 540 -19.52 -47.99 78.77
N HIS A 541 -19.46 -46.62 78.52
CA HIS A 541 -19.70 -45.81 77.21
C HIS A 541 -18.92 -44.42 76.89
N ALA A 542 -19.00 -43.83 75.63
CA ALA A 542 -19.15 -42.35 75.17
C ALA A 542 -18.03 -41.42 74.41
N PRO A 543 -18.32 -40.20 73.77
CA PRO A 543 -17.72 -39.63 72.47
C PRO A 543 -17.43 -38.05 72.23
N ILE A 544 -17.20 -37.54 70.94
CA ILE A 544 -17.38 -36.15 70.29
C ILE A 544 -16.15 -35.27 69.70
N GLU A 545 -16.38 -34.39 68.67
CA GLU A 545 -15.44 -33.66 67.70
C GLU A 545 -15.65 -32.07 67.55
N SER A 546 -15.25 -31.15 66.59
CA SER A 546 -14.51 -30.99 65.27
C SER A 546 -14.25 -29.47 64.76
N PHE A 547 -13.54 -29.20 63.61
CA PHE A 547 -13.54 -27.99 62.64
C PHE A 547 -12.82 -26.59 62.94
N GLN A 548 -12.50 -25.55 62.07
CA GLN A 548 -12.36 -25.23 60.57
C GLN A 548 -11.70 -23.79 60.18
N SER A 549 -11.05 -23.64 58.97
CA SER A 549 -10.91 -22.48 57.96
C SER A 549 -10.37 -21.01 58.23
N ASP A 550 -10.27 -20.03 57.27
CA ASP A 550 -9.30 -19.75 56.11
C ASP A 550 -9.23 -18.23 55.58
N ASN A 551 -8.65 -17.91 54.38
CA ASN A 551 -8.57 -16.69 53.48
C ASN A 551 -7.41 -15.61 53.50
N LYS A 552 -7.18 -14.86 52.37
CA LYS A 552 -5.99 -13.98 51.96
C LYS A 552 -6.41 -12.79 50.99
N PRO A 553 -5.61 -11.89 50.27
CA PRO A 553 -4.17 -11.44 50.19
C PRO A 553 -3.93 -9.85 50.00
N ASN A 554 -2.78 -9.31 49.48
CA ASN A 554 -2.54 -7.85 49.11
C ASN A 554 -1.31 -7.50 48.14
N CYS A 555 -1.06 -6.23 47.69
CA CYS A 555 -0.09 -5.82 46.59
C CYS A 555 0.51 -4.34 46.58
N ILE A 556 1.42 -4.01 45.62
CA ILE A 556 1.88 -2.68 45.03
C ILE A 556 3.15 -1.93 45.59
N ILE A 557 4.03 -1.39 44.69
CA ILE A 557 4.65 0.00 44.62
C ILE A 557 5.85 0.09 43.62
N MET A 558 6.02 1.24 42.92
CA MET A 558 7.23 1.69 42.18
C MET A 558 7.37 3.24 42.16
N ASP A 559 8.55 3.77 41.78
CA ASP A 559 9.03 5.14 42.09
C ASP A 559 8.46 6.33 41.29
N GLU A 560 8.27 7.47 41.99
CA GLU A 560 7.83 8.75 41.41
C GLU A 560 8.96 9.65 40.85
N VAL A 561 10.24 9.32 41.13
CA VAL A 561 11.38 10.25 40.99
C VAL A 561 11.65 10.69 39.53
N ASN A 562 11.27 9.86 38.55
CA ASN A 562 11.75 9.98 37.17
C ASN A 562 11.06 11.11 36.35
N PHE A 563 9.77 11.38 36.60
CA PHE A 563 8.96 12.28 35.75
C PHE A 563 9.40 13.75 35.76
N LYS A 564 10.02 14.23 36.84
CA LYS A 564 10.36 15.65 37.00
C LYS A 564 11.53 16.09 36.12
N TYR A 565 12.52 15.22 35.91
CA TYR A 565 13.61 15.45 34.95
C TYR A 565 13.12 15.27 33.52
N LEU A 566 12.34 14.21 33.26
CA LEU A 566 11.79 13.90 31.94
C LEU A 566 11.04 15.10 31.32
N LYS A 567 10.17 15.75 32.10
CA LYS A 567 9.44 16.95 31.68
C LYS A 567 10.38 18.11 31.28
N HIS A 568 11.49 18.30 31.98
CA HIS A 568 12.43 19.39 31.67
C HIS A 568 13.23 19.10 30.38
N VAL A 569 13.67 17.87 30.16
CA VAL A 569 14.39 17.48 28.94
C VAL A 569 13.49 17.58 27.70
N ILE A 570 12.23 17.14 27.79
CA ILE A 570 11.26 17.26 26.68
C ILE A 570 10.96 18.73 26.36
N ILE A 571 10.70 19.58 27.38
CA ILE A 571 10.47 21.01 27.15
C ILE A 571 11.69 21.67 26.52
N LYS A 572 12.91 21.34 26.97
CA LYS A 572 14.15 21.86 26.39
C LYS A 572 14.31 21.39 24.94
N PHE A 573 14.07 20.12 24.62
CA PHE A 573 14.13 19.61 23.25
C PHE A 573 13.19 20.37 22.30
N LEU A 574 11.95 20.63 22.73
CA LEU A 574 10.93 21.34 21.95
C LEU A 574 11.17 22.87 21.81
N THR A 575 12.11 23.44 22.55
CA THR A 575 12.37 24.90 22.60
C THR A 575 13.82 25.32 22.33
N SER A 576 14.74 24.36 22.16
CA SER A 576 16.14 24.62 21.80
C SER A 576 16.29 24.93 20.30
N ARG A 577 17.43 25.50 19.90
CA ARG A 577 17.71 25.76 18.49
C ARG A 577 18.01 24.47 17.72
N GLU A 578 17.81 24.50 16.40
CA GLU A 578 17.97 23.37 15.48
C GLU A 578 19.22 22.49 15.72
N VAL A 579 20.38 23.11 15.96
CA VAL A 579 21.66 22.41 16.18
C VAL A 579 21.77 21.79 17.58
N GLU A 580 21.13 22.40 18.58
CA GLU A 580 21.10 21.90 19.96
C GLU A 580 20.12 20.72 20.10
N ALA A 581 18.99 20.78 19.38
CA ALA A 581 17.99 19.72 19.35
C ALA A 581 18.57 18.39 18.88
N ARG A 582 19.42 18.37 17.83
CA ARG A 582 20.15 17.18 17.36
C ARG A 582 20.92 16.48 18.50
N HIS A 583 21.67 17.24 19.30
CA HIS A 583 22.44 16.70 20.42
C HIS A 583 21.58 16.19 21.58
N LEU A 584 20.32 16.62 21.66
CA LEU A 584 19.37 16.19 22.71
C LEU A 584 18.60 14.91 22.35
N VAL A 585 18.49 14.52 21.07
CA VAL A 585 17.72 13.33 20.64
C VAL A 585 18.15 12.07 21.42
N ARG A 586 19.46 11.83 21.53
CA ARG A 586 20.01 10.65 22.21
C ARG A 586 19.73 10.62 23.72
N ALA A 587 19.63 11.80 24.34
CA ALA A 587 19.23 11.93 25.75
C ALA A 587 17.72 11.69 25.94
N VAL A 588 16.89 12.18 25.02
CA VAL A 588 15.44 11.91 24.98
C VAL A 588 15.17 10.42 24.78
N SER A 589 15.85 9.79 23.81
CA SER A 589 15.77 8.34 23.55
C SER A 589 16.08 7.51 24.80
N THR A 590 17.22 7.78 25.45
CA THR A 590 17.64 7.08 26.67
C THR A 590 16.67 7.27 27.85
N LEU A 591 16.06 8.46 27.98
CA LEU A 591 15.15 8.77 29.09
C LEU A 591 13.71 8.28 28.89
N LEU A 592 13.26 8.12 27.64
CA LEU A 592 11.94 7.59 27.28
C LEU A 592 11.95 6.09 26.95
N GLN A 593 13.13 5.46 26.88
CA GLN A 593 13.31 4.07 26.39
C GLN A 593 12.76 3.88 24.97
N LEU A 594 13.01 4.87 24.09
CA LEU A 594 12.57 4.79 22.69
C LEU A 594 13.26 3.62 21.97
N SER A 595 12.53 2.99 21.06
CA SER A 595 13.11 2.04 20.13
C SER A 595 14.08 2.71 19.16
N GLN A 596 14.96 1.92 18.54
CA GLN A 596 15.90 2.40 17.54
C GLN A 596 15.21 2.96 16.28
N GLU A 597 13.96 2.55 16.02
CA GLU A 597 13.12 3.07 14.94
C GLU A 597 12.52 4.44 15.29
N GLU A 598 12.05 4.62 16.53
CA GLU A 598 11.55 5.92 17.02
C GLU A 598 12.67 6.96 17.16
N GLU A 599 13.87 6.57 17.61
CA GLU A 599 15.04 7.45 17.62
C GLU A 599 15.44 7.85 16.19
N LYS A 600 15.35 6.94 15.22
CA LYS A 600 15.61 7.25 13.80
C LYS A 600 14.55 8.21 13.24
N LEU A 601 13.27 7.94 13.48
CA LEU A 601 12.16 8.79 13.01
C LEU A 601 12.28 10.23 13.55
N LEU A 602 12.77 10.40 14.78
CA LEU A 602 13.10 11.71 15.36
C LEU A 602 14.24 12.41 14.62
N HIS A 603 15.31 11.71 14.23
CA HIS A 603 16.38 12.28 13.40
C HIS A 603 15.87 12.67 12.01
N ASP A 604 15.22 11.75 11.30
CA ASP A 604 14.70 11.95 9.94
C ASP A 604 13.69 13.12 9.88
N THR A 605 12.87 13.30 10.92
CA THR A 605 11.94 14.44 11.04
C THR A 605 12.65 15.77 11.29
N LEU A 606 13.78 15.75 12.00
CA LEU A 606 14.59 16.93 12.30
C LEU A 606 15.39 17.37 11.06
N ASP A 607 15.94 16.42 10.30
CA ASP A 607 16.61 16.68 9.02
C ASP A 607 15.65 17.06 7.89
N TYR A 608 14.44 16.49 7.83
CA TYR A 608 13.38 16.95 6.92
C TYR A 608 13.11 18.45 7.07
N LYS A 609 13.01 18.95 8.32
CA LYS A 609 12.82 20.38 8.61
C LYS A 609 13.99 21.27 8.19
N MET A 610 15.17 20.71 7.90
CA MET A 610 16.35 21.46 7.46
C MET A 610 16.54 21.44 5.93
N SER A 611 15.77 20.63 5.20
CA SER A 611 15.87 20.50 3.75
C SER A 611 14.76 21.26 3.03
N TRP A 612 15.13 22.21 2.16
CA TRP A 612 14.18 22.94 1.30
C TRP A 612 13.41 22.01 0.36
N PHE A 613 13.95 20.83 0.05
CA PHE A 613 13.37 19.83 -0.85
C PHE A 613 13.19 18.45 -0.20
N GLY A 614 13.10 18.40 1.14
CA GLY A 614 12.83 17.15 1.85
C GLY A 614 11.44 16.60 1.56
N VAL A 615 11.29 15.28 1.59
CA VAL A 615 9.97 14.62 1.68
C VAL A 615 9.70 14.32 3.15
N LYS A 616 8.48 14.56 3.62
CA LYS A 616 8.12 14.35 5.03
C LYS A 616 8.23 12.85 5.37
N PRO A 617 8.95 12.46 6.43
CA PRO A 617 8.96 11.05 6.87
C PRO A 617 7.57 10.60 7.31
N SER A 618 7.31 9.31 7.08
CA SER A 618 6.04 8.60 7.27
C SER A 618 5.93 7.99 8.65
#